data_AF-A0A497GSD1-F1
#
_entry.id   AF-A0A497GSD1-F1
#
_cell.length_a   1.000
_cell.length_b   1.000
_cell.length_c   1.000
_cell.angle_alpha   90.00
_cell.angle_beta   90.00
_cell.angle_gamma   90.00
#
_symmetry.space_group_name_H-M   'P 1'
#
loop_
_entity.id
_entity.type
_entity.pdbx_description
1 polymer ?
#
loop_
_entity_poly.entity_id
_entity_poly.type
_entity_poly.pdbx_seq_one_letter_code
_entity_poly.pdbx_strand_id
1 'polypeptide(L)'
;MIKRGTFHDVFRDIFTALTIDLIGIVAGIILIRGEEAFTRYPWIMCIYPAILGVRGAINGMICGKISTSLHLGILEGQEGIFLRRVIIEAALLLSVTGGMIIGLVGWLVTGSALSLLADSLTLAISVMFLATSVLAPLSIALGSFLFRRGHDPDAVLYPIMSTLSDIFATALYIVVIALYLASPLVVMTLGIMASLFALHRLKDLVRNYLSELKEMFIAVLMAISLESMAGSALVHFKERVIRSGMLMIYPVLIDALGDVGSAFGSMATTRLTLGTIEPSLSELTRLKLEGLAMYLAFLLLHLILGLITIITTSHRKGVSLLLSPIVAALAGFPVMAIISYSIAILTFKHGLDPDNFVNPLESSIADVVATLCMVLGLFVSRLLYPM
;
A
#
# COMPACT_ATOMS: atom_id res chain seq x y z
N MET A 1 15.36 -12.00 -21.70
CA MET A 1 15.23 -10.75 -22.48
C MET A 1 13.84 -10.20 -22.21
N ILE A 2 13.71 -9.13 -21.42
CA ILE A 2 12.41 -8.50 -21.18
C ILE A 2 11.82 -8.11 -22.53
N LYS A 3 10.67 -8.68 -22.89
CA LYS A 3 9.85 -8.09 -23.95
C LYS A 3 9.44 -6.73 -23.41
N ARG A 4 9.95 -5.63 -23.99
CA ARG A 4 9.34 -4.32 -23.74
C ARG A 4 7.85 -4.48 -23.98
N GLY A 5 7.05 -4.34 -22.92
CA GLY A 5 5.60 -4.32 -23.06
C GLY A 5 5.27 -3.28 -24.11
N THR A 6 4.41 -3.63 -25.07
CA THR A 6 3.90 -2.60 -25.96
C THR A 6 3.12 -1.61 -25.11
N PHE A 7 2.96 -0.36 -25.59
CA PHE A 7 2.10 0.62 -24.93
C PHE A 7 0.74 0.02 -24.53
N HIS A 8 0.16 -0.80 -25.42
CA HIS A 8 -1.10 -1.49 -25.21
C HIS A 8 -1.04 -2.52 -24.07
N ASP A 9 0.04 -3.29 -23.96
CA ASP A 9 0.18 -4.28 -22.89
C ASP A 9 0.28 -3.59 -21.52
N VAL A 10 1.11 -2.55 -21.41
CA VAL A 10 1.25 -1.77 -20.17
C VAL A 10 -0.08 -1.13 -19.79
N PHE A 11 -0.76 -0.49 -20.75
CA PHE A 11 -2.06 0.14 -20.52
C PHE A 11 -3.11 -0.88 -20.04
N ARG A 12 -3.21 -2.04 -20.72
CA ARG A 12 -4.16 -3.10 -20.35
C ARG A 12 -3.87 -3.60 -18.93
N ASP A 13 -2.61 -3.90 -18.65
CA ASP A 13 -2.18 -4.49 -17.40
C ASP A 13 -2.46 -3.54 -16.23
N ILE A 14 -1.99 -2.28 -16.31
CA ILE A 14 -2.21 -1.30 -15.24
C ILE A 14 -3.69 -0.91 -15.12
N PHE A 15 -4.42 -0.72 -16.22
CA PHE A 15 -5.84 -0.39 -16.16
C PHE A 15 -6.65 -1.51 -15.49
N THR A 16 -6.37 -2.76 -15.84
CA THR A 16 -7.03 -3.92 -15.21
C THR A 16 -6.72 -3.97 -13.71
N ALA A 17 -5.45 -3.75 -13.35
CA ALA A 17 -5.02 -3.77 -11.96
C ALA A 17 -5.71 -2.65 -11.15
N LEU A 18 -5.70 -1.41 -11.64
CA LEU A 18 -6.36 -0.25 -11.00
C LEU A 18 -7.89 -0.39 -10.90
N THR A 19 -8.54 -1.14 -11.80
CA THR A 19 -9.99 -1.39 -11.66
C THR A 19 -10.33 -2.30 -10.49
N ILE A 20 -9.36 -3.06 -9.97
CA ILE A 20 -9.55 -3.91 -8.80
C ILE A 20 -9.71 -3.06 -7.53
N ASP A 21 -9.15 -1.86 -7.47
CA ASP A 21 -9.29 -0.89 -6.38
C ASP A 21 -10.75 -0.56 -6.05
N LEU A 22 -11.65 -0.66 -7.05
CA LEU A 22 -13.09 -0.52 -6.85
C LEU A 22 -13.66 -1.56 -5.86
N ILE A 23 -13.03 -2.73 -5.77
CA ILE A 23 -13.38 -3.80 -4.83
C ILE A 23 -12.90 -3.47 -3.41
N GLY A 24 -11.99 -2.50 -3.23
CA GLY A 24 -11.53 -2.01 -1.92
C GLY A 24 -12.67 -1.53 -1.01
N ILE A 25 -13.82 -1.12 -1.57
CA ILE A 25 -15.05 -0.82 -0.82
C ILE A 25 -15.48 -1.97 0.10
N VAL A 26 -15.18 -3.23 -0.28
CA VAL A 26 -15.44 -4.42 0.53
C VAL A 26 -14.73 -4.34 1.89
N ALA A 27 -13.50 -3.84 1.95
CA ALA A 27 -12.77 -3.66 3.20
C ALA A 27 -13.53 -2.72 4.14
N GLY A 28 -14.05 -1.60 3.62
CA GLY A 28 -14.88 -0.66 4.39
C GLY A 28 -16.17 -1.30 4.91
N ILE A 29 -16.86 -2.12 4.09
CA ILE A 29 -18.07 -2.86 4.52
C ILE A 29 -17.75 -3.84 5.65
N ILE A 30 -16.61 -4.53 5.58
CA ILE A 30 -16.15 -5.45 6.63
C ILE A 30 -15.87 -4.66 7.92
N LEU A 31 -15.20 -3.50 7.82
CA LEU A 31 -14.82 -2.68 8.97
C LEU A 31 -16.01 -2.27 9.83
N ILE A 32 -17.16 -1.98 9.22
CA ILE A 32 -18.40 -1.60 9.93
C ILE A 32 -18.81 -2.65 10.97
N ARG A 33 -18.45 -3.93 10.77
CA ARG A 33 -18.74 -5.00 11.73
C ARG A 33 -17.99 -4.85 13.07
N GLY A 34 -16.97 -3.99 13.13
CA GLY A 34 -16.22 -3.68 14.35
C GLY A 34 -16.81 -2.56 15.21
N GLU A 35 -17.94 -1.96 14.83
CA GLU A 35 -18.52 -0.77 15.49
C GLU A 35 -18.67 -0.91 17.03
N GLU A 36 -19.14 -2.07 17.50
CA GLU A 36 -19.27 -2.36 18.92
C GLU A 36 -17.92 -2.27 19.65
N ALA A 37 -16.88 -2.87 19.06
CA ALA A 37 -15.54 -2.88 19.61
C ALA A 37 -14.92 -1.48 19.62
N PHE A 38 -15.13 -0.69 18.56
CA PHE A 38 -14.62 0.68 18.46
C PHE A 38 -15.23 1.59 19.51
N THR A 39 -16.52 1.40 19.81
CA THR A 39 -17.22 2.16 20.85
C THR A 39 -16.73 1.78 22.25
N ARG A 40 -16.50 0.48 22.48
CA ARG A 40 -16.08 -0.03 23.80
C ARG A 40 -14.60 0.21 24.09
N TYR A 41 -13.75 0.15 23.07
CA TYR A 41 -12.29 0.26 23.17
C TYR A 41 -11.76 1.24 22.11
N PRO A 42 -11.69 2.54 22.42
CA PRO A 42 -11.26 3.56 21.46
C PRO A 42 -9.86 3.33 20.86
N TRP A 43 -8.96 2.67 21.61
CA TRP A 43 -7.62 2.32 21.14
C TRP A 43 -7.64 1.32 19.98
N ILE A 44 -8.67 0.46 19.89
CA ILE A 44 -8.85 -0.48 18.77
C ILE A 44 -9.02 0.35 17.49
N MET A 45 -10.00 1.27 17.45
CA MET A 45 -10.20 2.13 16.28
C MET A 45 -8.94 2.95 15.93
N CYS A 46 -8.22 3.43 16.93
CA CYS A 46 -7.02 4.25 16.75
C CYS A 46 -5.90 3.52 15.99
N ILE A 47 -5.72 2.22 16.19
CA ILE A 47 -4.61 1.48 15.57
C ILE A 47 -4.92 0.99 14.15
N TYR A 48 -6.20 0.97 13.73
CA TYR A 48 -6.59 0.40 12.44
C TYR A 48 -5.91 1.06 11.22
N PRO A 49 -5.84 2.40 11.08
CA PRO A 49 -5.14 3.02 9.97
C PRO A 49 -3.67 2.61 9.90
N ALA A 50 -2.99 2.57 11.05
CA ALA A 50 -1.58 2.18 11.12
C ALA A 50 -1.38 0.69 10.79
N ILE A 51 -2.35 -0.18 11.10
CA ILE A 51 -2.35 -1.58 10.65
C ILE A 51 -2.40 -1.64 9.13
N LEU A 52 -3.32 -0.90 8.49
CA LEU A 52 -3.43 -0.94 7.03
C LEU A 52 -2.15 -0.45 6.36
N GLY A 53 -1.60 0.65 6.84
CA GLY A 53 -0.44 1.28 6.23
C GLY A 53 0.86 0.49 6.40
N VAL A 54 1.21 0.06 7.62
CA VAL A 54 2.38 -0.80 7.84
C VAL A 54 2.28 -2.10 7.05
N ARG A 55 1.07 -2.68 6.99
CA ARG A 55 0.82 -3.88 6.18
C ARG A 55 0.98 -3.58 4.69
N GLY A 56 0.50 -2.44 4.21
CA GLY A 56 0.70 -1.95 2.84
C GLY A 56 2.17 -1.81 2.49
N ALA A 57 2.97 -1.22 3.39
CA ALA A 57 4.42 -1.11 3.26
C ALA A 57 5.09 -2.49 3.18
N ILE A 58 4.78 -3.42 4.10
CA ILE A 58 5.31 -4.79 4.07
C ILE A 58 4.95 -5.49 2.75
N ASN A 59 3.68 -5.41 2.34
CA ASN A 59 3.23 -6.01 1.09
C ASN A 59 3.91 -5.37 -0.14
N GLY A 60 4.16 -4.06 -0.11
CA GLY A 60 4.90 -3.34 -1.15
C GLY A 60 6.31 -3.85 -1.35
N MET A 61 7.04 -4.09 -0.27
CA MET A 61 8.39 -4.67 -0.34
C MET A 61 8.38 -6.09 -0.90
N ILE A 62 7.40 -6.90 -0.47
CA ILE A 62 7.22 -8.26 -0.99
C ILE A 62 6.96 -8.22 -2.50
N CYS A 63 6.04 -7.36 -2.95
CA CYS A 63 5.70 -7.23 -4.36
C CYS A 63 6.87 -6.74 -5.22
N GLY A 64 7.64 -5.75 -4.74
CA GLY A 64 8.85 -5.27 -5.42
C GLY A 64 9.86 -6.40 -5.60
N LYS A 65 10.24 -7.07 -4.49
CA LYS A 65 11.20 -8.18 -4.52
C LYS A 65 10.74 -9.33 -5.41
N ILE A 66 9.46 -9.69 -5.38
CA ILE A 66 8.91 -10.74 -6.26
C ILE A 66 9.03 -10.34 -7.72
N SER A 67 8.65 -9.11 -8.07
CA SER A 67 8.61 -8.64 -9.46
C SER A 67 10.02 -8.56 -10.05
N THR A 68 10.96 -7.93 -9.34
CA THR A 68 12.38 -7.89 -9.72
C THR A 68 12.97 -9.30 -9.85
N SER A 69 12.69 -10.19 -8.90
CA SER A 69 13.24 -11.55 -8.90
C SER A 69 12.65 -12.45 -10.00
N LEU A 70 11.41 -12.21 -10.43
CA LEU A 70 10.80 -12.88 -11.59
C LEU A 70 11.49 -12.43 -12.88
N HIS A 71 11.71 -11.13 -13.06
CA HIS A 71 12.40 -10.59 -14.22
C HIS A 71 13.88 -11.03 -14.31
N LEU A 72 14.53 -11.22 -13.17
CA LEU A 72 15.88 -11.81 -13.07
C LEU A 72 15.90 -13.32 -13.34
N GLY A 73 14.75 -13.99 -13.38
CA GLY A 73 14.65 -15.45 -13.54
C GLY A 73 15.06 -16.25 -12.29
N ILE A 74 15.26 -15.59 -11.14
CA ILE A 74 15.71 -16.21 -9.89
C ILE A 74 14.54 -16.92 -9.21
N LEU A 75 13.35 -16.29 -9.18
CA LEU A 75 12.22 -16.76 -8.38
C LEU A 75 11.61 -18.09 -8.88
N GLU A 76 11.81 -18.45 -10.14
CA GLU A 76 11.35 -19.71 -10.74
C GLU A 76 12.41 -20.82 -10.72
N GLY A 77 13.67 -20.49 -10.42
CA GLY A 77 14.77 -21.45 -10.31
C GLY A 77 14.84 -22.16 -8.95
N GLN A 78 15.86 -23.01 -8.78
CA GLN A 78 16.11 -23.71 -7.50
C GLN A 78 16.39 -22.75 -6.35
N GLU A 79 17.12 -21.66 -6.62
CA GLU A 79 17.39 -20.58 -5.67
C GLU A 79 16.10 -19.85 -5.23
N GLY A 80 15.08 -19.87 -6.09
CA GLY A 80 13.77 -19.29 -5.83
C GLY A 80 13.05 -19.88 -4.62
N ILE A 81 13.23 -21.17 -4.30
CA ILE A 81 12.60 -21.79 -3.13
C ILE A 81 13.13 -21.15 -1.84
N PHE A 82 14.44 -20.96 -1.77
CA PHE A 82 15.09 -20.34 -0.63
C PHE A 82 14.73 -18.85 -0.53
N LEU A 83 14.75 -18.13 -1.66
CA LEU A 83 14.36 -16.72 -1.71
C LEU A 83 12.92 -16.49 -1.24
N ARG A 84 11.96 -17.30 -1.72
CA ARG A 84 10.55 -17.24 -1.27
C ARG A 84 10.43 -17.38 0.24
N ARG A 85 11.16 -18.33 0.82
CA ARG A 85 11.18 -18.57 2.27
C ARG A 85 11.74 -17.36 3.02
N VAL A 86 12.87 -16.80 2.57
CA VAL A 86 13.49 -15.63 3.21
C VAL A 86 12.57 -14.41 3.15
N ILE A 87 11.91 -14.16 2.01
CA ILE A 87 10.94 -13.07 1.86
C ILE A 87 9.79 -13.23 2.87
N ILE A 88 9.22 -14.43 2.99
CA ILE A 88 8.13 -14.70 3.95
C ILE A 88 8.62 -14.53 5.40
N GLU A 89 9.75 -15.12 5.76
CA GLU A 89 10.28 -15.06 7.13
C GLU A 89 10.64 -13.62 7.55
N ALA A 90 11.24 -12.85 6.63
CA ALA A 90 11.54 -11.43 6.86
C ALA A 90 10.27 -10.59 6.99
N ALA A 91 9.26 -10.81 6.14
CA ALA A 91 7.99 -10.13 6.22
C ALA A 91 7.25 -10.43 7.55
N LEU A 92 7.27 -11.68 8.01
CA LEU A 92 6.68 -12.07 9.29
C LEU A 92 7.43 -11.47 10.49
N LEU A 93 8.76 -11.34 10.41
CA LEU A 93 9.52 -10.63 11.44
C LEU A 93 9.13 -9.16 11.47
N LEU A 94 9.01 -8.53 10.30
CA LEU A 94 8.65 -7.12 10.15
C LEU A 94 7.20 -6.84 10.56
N SER A 95 6.28 -7.79 10.38
CA SER A 95 4.90 -7.65 10.83
C SER A 95 4.78 -7.70 12.36
N VAL A 96 5.61 -8.51 13.03
CA VAL A 96 5.70 -8.48 14.50
C VAL A 96 6.28 -7.16 15.00
N THR A 97 7.37 -6.67 14.41
CA THR A 97 7.96 -5.38 14.84
C THR A 97 7.03 -4.20 14.53
N GLY A 98 6.39 -4.19 13.36
CA GLY A 98 5.35 -3.23 13.00
C GLY A 98 4.16 -3.28 13.97
N GLY A 99 3.67 -4.48 14.30
CA GLY A 99 2.61 -4.68 15.30
C GLY A 99 2.98 -4.17 16.69
N MET A 100 4.24 -4.35 17.12
CA MET A 100 4.73 -3.78 18.38
C MET A 100 4.68 -2.24 18.36
N ILE A 101 5.14 -1.61 17.28
CA ILE A 101 5.13 -0.14 17.13
C ILE A 101 3.69 0.36 17.15
N ILE A 102 2.80 -0.24 16.36
CA ILE A 102 1.38 0.14 16.28
C ILE A 102 0.70 -0.01 17.64
N GLY A 103 0.86 -1.15 18.31
CA GLY A 103 0.24 -1.39 19.61
C GLY A 103 0.72 -0.44 20.70
N LEU A 104 2.00 -0.07 20.67
CA LEU A 104 2.59 0.94 21.56
C LEU A 104 2.03 2.33 21.26
N VAL A 105 1.98 2.74 19.99
CA VAL A 105 1.43 4.04 19.57
C VAL A 105 -0.04 4.15 19.94
N GLY A 106 -0.84 3.12 19.68
CA GLY A 106 -2.25 3.09 20.04
C GLY A 106 -2.49 3.25 21.55
N TRP A 107 -1.67 2.57 22.36
CA TRP A 107 -1.72 2.72 23.82
C TRP A 107 -1.35 4.15 24.27
N LEU A 108 -0.26 4.70 23.74
CA LEU A 108 0.23 6.04 24.08
C LEU A 108 -0.77 7.13 23.68
N VAL A 109 -1.28 7.11 22.45
CA VAL A 109 -2.15 8.16 21.90
C VAL A 109 -3.49 8.21 22.62
N THR A 110 -4.00 7.06 23.07
CA THR A 110 -5.28 7.01 23.79
C THR A 110 -5.17 7.27 25.28
N GLY A 111 -3.95 7.40 25.83
CA GLY A 111 -3.74 7.54 27.27
C GLY A 111 -4.34 6.39 28.08
N SER A 112 -4.36 5.19 27.48
CA SER A 112 -5.03 4.02 28.06
C SER A 112 -4.32 3.55 29.34
N ALA A 113 -5.08 2.92 30.25
CA ALA A 113 -4.51 2.33 31.45
C ALA A 113 -3.38 1.33 31.12
N LEU A 114 -2.38 1.21 32.00
CA LEU A 114 -1.24 0.30 31.81
C LEU A 114 -1.69 -1.16 31.62
N SER A 115 -2.85 -1.54 32.19
CA SER A 115 -3.46 -2.85 32.02
C SER A 115 -3.82 -3.20 30.58
N LEU A 116 -4.00 -2.20 29.70
CA LEU A 116 -4.36 -2.39 28.29
C LEU A 116 -3.15 -2.43 27.36
N LEU A 117 -1.93 -2.23 27.87
CA LEU A 117 -0.72 -2.26 27.04
C LEU A 117 -0.49 -3.65 26.42
N ALA A 118 -0.66 -4.71 27.21
CA ALA A 118 -0.51 -6.08 26.69
C ALA A 118 -1.57 -6.40 25.63
N ASP A 119 -2.80 -5.92 25.83
CA ASP A 119 -3.90 -6.10 24.89
C ASP A 119 -3.64 -5.39 23.57
N SER A 120 -3.21 -4.12 23.61
CA SER A 120 -2.93 -3.36 22.39
C SER A 120 -1.77 -3.94 21.59
N LEU A 121 -0.70 -4.34 22.26
CA LEU A 121 0.45 -4.99 21.64
C LEU A 121 0.07 -6.32 21.02
N THR A 122 -0.54 -7.21 21.80
CA THR A 122 -0.83 -8.57 21.32
C THR A 122 -1.92 -8.59 20.25
N LEU A 123 -2.90 -7.69 20.29
CA LEU A 123 -3.90 -7.53 19.23
C LEU A 123 -3.24 -7.06 17.93
N ALA A 124 -2.44 -5.98 17.98
CA ALA A 124 -1.75 -5.46 16.79
C ALA A 124 -0.78 -6.50 16.19
N ILE A 125 0.03 -7.16 17.02
CA ILE A 125 0.94 -8.24 16.58
C ILE A 125 0.15 -9.39 15.95
N SER A 126 -0.95 -9.84 16.57
CA SER A 126 -1.74 -10.95 16.06
C SER A 126 -2.32 -10.65 14.68
N VAL A 127 -2.88 -9.46 14.49
CA VAL A 127 -3.47 -9.04 13.21
C VAL A 127 -2.40 -8.94 12.13
N MET A 128 -1.30 -8.25 12.42
CA MET A 128 -0.19 -8.07 11.47
C MET A 128 0.42 -9.41 11.06
N PHE A 129 0.69 -10.29 12.03
CA PHE A 129 1.27 -11.61 11.76
C PHE A 129 0.32 -12.49 10.95
N LEU A 130 -0.96 -12.57 11.32
CA LEU A 130 -1.94 -13.37 10.59
C LEU A 130 -2.13 -12.84 9.17
N ALA A 131 -2.27 -11.52 8.99
CA ALA A 131 -2.41 -10.91 7.67
C ALA A 131 -1.19 -11.21 6.79
N THR A 132 0.03 -10.97 7.28
CA THR A 132 1.24 -11.26 6.51
C THR A 132 1.43 -12.75 6.22
N SER A 133 1.02 -13.65 7.12
CA SER A 133 1.11 -15.10 6.88
C SER A 133 0.22 -15.60 5.74
N VAL A 134 -0.87 -14.89 5.44
CA VAL A 134 -1.72 -15.14 4.26
C VAL A 134 -1.21 -14.37 3.03
N LEU A 135 -0.89 -13.09 3.21
CA LEU A 135 -0.58 -12.20 2.09
C LEU A 135 0.77 -12.48 1.44
N ALA A 136 1.83 -12.75 2.22
CA ALA A 136 3.15 -13.03 1.66
C ALA A 136 3.17 -14.22 0.67
N PRO A 137 2.63 -15.42 1.01
CA PRO A 137 2.56 -16.51 0.05
C PRO A 137 1.58 -16.23 -1.09
N LEU A 138 0.50 -15.47 -0.84
CA LEU A 138 -0.44 -15.06 -1.89
C LEU A 138 0.24 -14.17 -2.94
N SER A 139 1.03 -13.17 -2.54
CA SER A 139 1.79 -12.30 -3.45
C SER A 139 2.75 -13.11 -4.32
N ILE A 140 3.44 -14.10 -3.73
CA ILE A 140 4.36 -14.99 -4.47
C ILE A 140 3.60 -15.82 -5.50
N ALA A 141 2.48 -16.42 -5.10
CA ALA A 141 1.66 -17.26 -5.96
C ALA A 141 1.05 -16.44 -7.11
N LEU A 142 0.48 -15.28 -6.79
CA LEU A 142 -0.12 -14.37 -7.75
C LEU A 142 0.91 -13.80 -8.72
N GLY A 143 2.04 -13.30 -8.22
CA GLY A 143 3.13 -12.78 -9.06
C GLY A 143 3.67 -13.83 -10.03
N SER A 144 3.93 -15.05 -9.53
CA SER A 144 4.34 -16.18 -10.39
C SER A 144 3.27 -16.52 -11.44
N PHE A 145 1.99 -16.49 -11.06
CA PHE A 145 0.88 -16.80 -11.97
C PHE A 145 0.74 -15.73 -13.08
N LEU A 146 0.76 -14.45 -12.71
CA LEU A 146 0.64 -13.33 -13.65
C LEU A 146 1.82 -13.28 -14.62
N PHE A 147 3.04 -13.49 -14.11
CA PHE A 147 4.25 -13.55 -14.93
C PHE A 147 4.19 -14.70 -15.96
N ARG A 148 3.76 -15.89 -15.55
CA ARG A 148 3.56 -17.04 -16.47
C ARG A 148 2.47 -16.81 -17.50
N ARG A 149 1.48 -15.98 -17.19
CA ARG A 149 0.43 -15.55 -18.12
C ARG A 149 0.90 -14.42 -19.06
N GLY A 150 2.13 -13.92 -18.89
CA GLY A 150 2.73 -12.89 -19.73
C GLY A 150 2.37 -11.46 -19.33
N HIS A 151 1.79 -11.25 -18.15
CA HIS A 151 1.58 -9.92 -17.58
C HIS A 151 2.85 -9.45 -16.87
N ASP A 152 3.11 -8.14 -16.92
CA ASP A 152 4.28 -7.56 -16.24
C ASP A 152 4.00 -7.39 -14.74
N PRO A 153 4.64 -8.17 -13.85
CA PRO A 153 4.39 -8.10 -12.42
C PRO A 153 4.73 -6.72 -11.83
N ASP A 154 5.66 -5.97 -12.43
CA ASP A 154 5.95 -4.59 -12.02
C ASP A 154 4.71 -3.70 -12.16
N ALA A 155 3.89 -3.94 -13.19
CA ALA A 155 2.71 -3.14 -13.48
C ALA A 155 1.45 -3.59 -12.71
N VAL A 156 1.31 -4.89 -12.45
CA VAL A 156 0.05 -5.46 -11.94
C VAL A 156 0.10 -5.97 -10.51
N LEU A 157 1.26 -6.41 -10.01
CA LEU A 157 1.29 -7.19 -8.78
C LEU A 157 0.95 -6.34 -7.56
N TYR A 158 1.62 -5.18 -7.42
CA TYR A 158 1.36 -4.31 -6.29
C TYR A 158 -0.08 -3.77 -6.27
N PRO A 159 -0.64 -3.20 -7.36
CA PRO A 159 -2.02 -2.71 -7.35
C PRO A 159 -3.08 -3.78 -7.05
N ILE A 160 -2.88 -5.01 -7.51
CA ILE A 160 -3.82 -6.08 -7.15
C ILE A 160 -3.66 -6.43 -5.67
N MET A 161 -2.42 -6.50 -5.20
CA MET A 161 -2.13 -6.91 -3.84
C MET A 161 -2.44 -5.83 -2.80
N SER A 162 -2.38 -4.52 -3.10
CA SER A 162 -2.79 -3.43 -2.21
C SER A 162 -4.25 -3.64 -1.78
N THR A 163 -5.16 -3.74 -2.75
CA THR A 163 -6.59 -3.98 -2.53
C THR A 163 -6.87 -5.29 -1.81
N LEU A 164 -6.27 -6.40 -2.27
CA LEU A 164 -6.46 -7.70 -1.59
C LEU A 164 -5.96 -7.62 -0.15
N SER A 165 -4.83 -6.98 0.06
CA SER A 165 -4.25 -6.79 1.38
C SER A 165 -5.14 -5.96 2.30
N ASP A 166 -5.82 -4.92 1.79
CA ASP A 166 -6.82 -4.14 2.51
C ASP A 166 -7.99 -5.00 2.99
N ILE A 167 -8.53 -5.82 2.09
CA ILE A 167 -9.66 -6.71 2.37
C ILE A 167 -9.27 -7.77 3.41
N PHE A 168 -8.15 -8.48 3.19
CA PHE A 168 -7.71 -9.56 4.09
C PHE A 168 -7.24 -9.03 5.44
N ALA A 169 -6.48 -7.92 5.47
CA ALA A 169 -6.06 -7.31 6.74
C ALA A 169 -7.28 -6.83 7.54
N THR A 170 -8.26 -6.21 6.89
CA THR A 170 -9.48 -5.76 7.57
C THR A 170 -10.33 -6.94 8.05
N ALA A 171 -10.48 -7.99 7.24
CA ALA A 171 -11.19 -9.20 7.66
C ALA A 171 -10.53 -9.86 8.88
N LEU A 172 -9.21 -10.03 8.85
CA LEU A 172 -8.46 -10.62 9.97
C LEU A 172 -8.46 -9.71 11.19
N TYR A 173 -8.44 -8.41 10.99
CA TYR A 173 -8.60 -7.43 12.06
C TYR A 173 -9.94 -7.61 12.78
N ILE A 174 -11.06 -7.69 12.05
CA ILE A 174 -12.39 -7.94 12.62
C ILE A 174 -12.46 -9.31 13.30
N VAL A 175 -11.86 -10.36 12.72
CA VAL A 175 -11.80 -11.70 13.34
C VAL A 175 -11.04 -11.65 14.66
N VAL A 176 -9.87 -11.02 14.71
CA VAL A 176 -9.07 -10.92 15.94
C VAL A 176 -9.78 -10.06 16.99
N ILE A 177 -10.46 -8.98 16.60
CA ILE A 177 -11.32 -8.21 17.50
C ILE A 177 -12.43 -9.09 18.09
N ALA A 178 -13.12 -9.88 17.26
CA ALA A 178 -14.17 -10.78 17.73
C ALA A 178 -13.61 -11.82 18.72
N LEU A 179 -12.41 -12.36 18.45
CA LEU A 179 -11.70 -13.25 19.38
C LEU A 179 -11.31 -12.52 20.68
N TYR A 180 -10.87 -11.26 20.61
CA TYR A 180 -10.54 -10.45 21.78
C TYR A 180 -11.77 -10.22 22.66
N LEU A 181 -12.92 -9.87 22.06
CA LEU A 181 -14.18 -9.70 22.78
C LEU A 181 -14.67 -11.01 23.43
N ALA A 182 -14.44 -12.15 22.78
CA ALA A 182 -14.77 -13.46 23.32
C ALA A 182 -13.82 -13.88 24.45
N SER A 183 -12.51 -13.67 24.28
CA SER A 183 -11.48 -13.97 25.26
C SER A 183 -10.16 -13.24 24.93
N PRO A 184 -9.79 -12.18 25.68
CA PRO A 184 -8.50 -11.50 25.51
C PRO A 184 -7.30 -12.44 25.61
N LEU A 185 -7.40 -13.52 26.41
CA LEU A 185 -6.34 -14.51 26.58
C LEU A 185 -6.00 -15.24 25.28
N VAL A 186 -6.98 -15.47 24.40
CA VAL A 186 -6.75 -16.11 23.09
C VAL A 186 -5.85 -15.21 22.23
N VAL A 187 -6.20 -13.92 22.14
CA VAL A 187 -5.42 -12.95 21.35
C VAL A 187 -4.04 -12.71 21.95
N MET A 188 -3.94 -12.67 23.28
CA MET A 188 -2.65 -12.60 23.96
C MET A 188 -1.77 -13.81 23.64
N THR A 189 -2.35 -15.02 23.62
CA THR A 189 -1.63 -16.24 23.25
C THR A 189 -1.15 -16.18 21.80
N LEU A 190 -2.01 -15.74 20.86
CA LEU A 190 -1.63 -15.58 19.45
C LEU A 190 -0.47 -14.59 19.28
N GLY A 191 -0.54 -13.42 19.94
CA GLY A 191 0.50 -12.41 19.87
C GLY A 191 1.84 -12.88 20.45
N ILE A 192 1.80 -13.64 21.55
CA ILE A 192 2.99 -14.26 22.15
C ILE A 192 3.57 -15.32 21.19
N MET A 193 2.73 -16.19 20.62
CA MET A 193 3.19 -17.22 19.67
C MET A 193 3.84 -16.61 18.42
N ALA A 194 3.25 -15.55 17.86
CA ALA A 194 3.84 -14.79 16.76
C ALA A 194 5.19 -14.18 17.15
N SER A 195 5.29 -13.60 18.35
CA SER A 195 6.53 -13.02 18.88
C SER A 195 7.62 -14.08 19.08
N LEU A 196 7.26 -15.26 19.61
CA LEU A 196 8.19 -16.38 19.78
C LEU A 196 8.67 -16.92 18.44
N PHE A 197 7.79 -17.01 17.43
CA PHE A 197 8.18 -17.38 16.07
C PHE A 197 9.18 -16.37 15.49
N ALA A 198 8.90 -15.07 15.62
CA ALA A 198 9.80 -14.01 15.17
C ALA A 198 11.16 -14.08 15.88
N LEU A 199 11.19 -14.29 17.20
CA LEU A 199 12.44 -14.47 17.97
C LEU A 199 13.22 -15.70 17.53
N HIS A 200 12.52 -16.82 17.25
CA HIS A 200 13.16 -18.04 16.75
C HIS A 200 13.86 -17.82 15.41
N ARG A 201 13.25 -17.03 14.51
CA ARG A 201 13.83 -16.71 13.19
C ARG A 201 14.83 -15.54 13.22
N LEU A 202 14.77 -14.68 14.23
CA LEU A 202 15.56 -13.45 14.31
C LEU A 202 17.06 -13.71 14.17
N LYS A 203 17.59 -14.72 14.87
CA LYS A 203 19.04 -15.01 14.86
C LYS A 203 19.54 -15.36 13.46
N ASP A 204 18.80 -16.23 12.75
CA ASP A 204 19.18 -16.69 11.42
C ASP A 204 19.03 -15.56 10.38
N LEU A 205 17.97 -14.75 10.49
CA LEU A 205 17.76 -13.63 9.58
C LEU A 205 18.78 -12.51 9.82
N VAL A 206 19.06 -12.13 11.08
CA VAL A 206 20.07 -11.12 11.42
C VAL A 206 21.46 -11.58 11.01
N ARG A 207 21.79 -12.86 11.14
CA ARG A 207 23.11 -13.36 10.76
C ARG A 207 23.37 -13.24 9.26
N ASN A 208 22.34 -13.44 8.43
CA ASN A 208 22.49 -13.58 6.98
C ASN A 208 21.97 -12.38 6.18
N TYR A 209 21.07 -11.56 6.74
CA TYR A 209 20.31 -10.52 6.03
C TYR A 209 20.15 -9.22 6.84
N LEU A 210 21.15 -8.88 7.67
CA LEU A 210 21.07 -7.71 8.56
C LEU A 210 20.86 -6.41 7.78
N SER A 211 21.55 -6.23 6.65
CA SER A 211 21.43 -5.06 5.77
C SER A 211 20.00 -4.88 5.29
N GLU A 212 19.44 -5.94 4.71
CA GLU A 212 18.11 -5.97 4.14
C GLU A 212 17.05 -5.75 5.23
N LEU A 213 17.19 -6.41 6.38
CA LEU A 213 16.29 -6.19 7.52
C LEU A 213 16.32 -4.75 8.03
N LYS A 214 17.52 -4.13 8.10
CA LYS A 214 17.65 -2.73 8.51
C LYS A 214 16.98 -1.79 7.53
N GLU A 215 17.18 -2.00 6.23
CA GLU A 215 16.54 -1.22 5.17
C GLU A 215 15.02 -1.30 5.25
N MET A 216 14.47 -2.51 5.29
CA MET A 216 13.02 -2.73 5.39
C MET A 216 12.44 -2.12 6.67
N PHE A 217 13.15 -2.23 7.80
CA PHE A 217 12.73 -1.61 9.06
C PHE A 217 12.70 -0.07 8.97
N ILE A 218 13.73 0.55 8.37
CA ILE A 218 13.77 1.99 8.15
C ILE A 218 12.63 2.42 7.24
N ALA A 219 12.38 1.69 6.15
CA ALA A 219 11.29 1.98 5.23
C ALA A 219 9.91 1.94 5.93
N VAL A 220 9.66 0.95 6.80
CA VAL A 220 8.43 0.90 7.61
C VAL A 220 8.32 2.11 8.54
N LEU A 221 9.39 2.48 9.24
CA LEU A 221 9.37 3.64 10.13
C LEU A 221 9.06 4.94 9.37
N MET A 222 9.62 5.09 8.17
CA MET A 222 9.33 6.22 7.30
C MET A 222 7.87 6.19 6.81
N ALA A 223 7.36 5.04 6.38
CA ALA A 223 5.96 4.86 5.96
C ALA A 223 4.97 5.25 7.08
N ILE A 224 5.16 4.74 8.31
CA ILE A 224 4.32 5.10 9.48
C ILE A 224 4.29 6.61 9.71
N SER A 225 5.44 7.27 9.56
CA SER A 225 5.56 8.71 9.75
C SER A 225 4.78 9.48 8.68
N LEU A 226 4.86 9.03 7.42
CA LEU A 226 4.18 9.63 6.28
C LEU A 226 2.66 9.39 6.33
N GLU A 227 2.21 8.20 6.72
CA GLU A 227 0.79 7.88 6.94
C GLU A 227 0.17 8.77 8.02
N SER A 228 0.93 9.06 9.08
CA SER A 228 0.48 10.00 10.12
C SER A 228 0.26 11.41 9.54
N MET A 229 1.09 11.83 8.59
CA MET A 229 0.91 13.10 7.87
C MET A 229 -0.32 13.06 6.95
N ALA A 230 -0.55 11.95 6.24
CA ALA A 230 -1.72 11.75 5.40
C ALA A 230 -3.02 11.81 6.20
N GLY A 231 -3.09 11.11 7.34
CA GLY A 231 -4.21 11.16 8.25
C GLY A 231 -4.49 12.58 8.76
N SER A 232 -3.45 13.33 9.11
CA SER A 232 -3.57 14.74 9.51
C SER A 232 -4.12 15.63 8.38
N ALA A 233 -3.62 15.46 7.15
CA ALA A 233 -4.12 16.17 5.97
C ALA A 233 -5.60 15.89 5.72
N LEU A 234 -6.03 14.62 5.78
CA LEU A 234 -7.44 14.24 5.65
C LEU A 234 -8.30 14.88 6.75
N VAL A 235 -7.87 14.82 8.01
CA VAL A 235 -8.60 15.43 9.13
C VAL A 235 -8.76 16.94 8.93
N HIS A 236 -7.73 17.62 8.44
CA HIS A 236 -7.77 19.05 8.15
C HIS A 236 -8.79 19.40 7.06
N PHE A 237 -8.93 18.55 6.03
CA PHE A 237 -9.85 18.80 4.90
C PHE A 237 -11.19 18.07 5.01
N LYS A 238 -11.43 17.30 6.07
CA LYS A 238 -12.58 16.38 6.21
C LYS A 238 -13.93 17.02 5.88
N GLU A 239 -14.20 18.24 6.35
CA GLU A 239 -15.48 18.91 6.11
C GLU A 239 -15.69 19.21 4.62
N ARG A 240 -14.63 19.55 3.88
CA ARG A 240 -14.71 19.84 2.45
C ARG A 240 -14.97 18.56 1.67
N VAL A 241 -14.29 17.47 2.03
CA VAL A 241 -14.42 16.14 1.41
C VAL A 241 -15.81 15.54 1.67
N ILE A 242 -16.34 15.69 2.89
CA ILE A 242 -17.69 15.23 3.25
C ILE A 242 -18.74 16.03 2.47
N ARG A 243 -18.68 17.38 2.49
CA ARG A 243 -19.67 18.23 1.81
C ARG A 243 -19.67 18.09 0.29
N SER A 244 -18.58 17.62 -0.30
CA SER A 244 -18.50 17.36 -1.73
C SER A 244 -19.06 16.00 -2.15
N GLY A 245 -19.28 15.06 -1.23
CA GLY A 245 -19.66 13.69 -1.57
C GLY A 245 -18.51 12.83 -2.09
N MET A 246 -17.26 13.34 -2.04
CA MET A 246 -16.07 12.61 -2.51
C MET A 246 -15.59 11.56 -1.51
N LEU A 247 -16.10 11.58 -0.27
CA LEU A 247 -15.74 10.58 0.74
C LEU A 247 -15.99 9.14 0.26
N MET A 248 -16.99 8.92 -0.60
CA MET A 248 -17.30 7.60 -1.17
C MET A 248 -16.18 7.07 -2.08
N ILE A 249 -15.59 7.94 -2.91
CA ILE A 249 -14.52 7.55 -3.85
C ILE A 249 -13.12 7.81 -3.29
N TYR A 250 -13.00 8.47 -2.15
CA TYR A 250 -11.74 8.87 -1.54
C TYR A 250 -10.78 7.69 -1.35
N PRO A 251 -11.19 6.52 -0.80
CA PRO A 251 -10.28 5.39 -0.67
C PRO A 251 -9.72 4.93 -2.02
N VAL A 252 -10.56 4.87 -3.06
CA VAL A 252 -10.12 4.46 -4.40
C VAL A 252 -9.19 5.50 -5.04
N LEU A 253 -9.40 6.79 -4.77
CA LEU A 253 -8.54 7.86 -5.31
C LEU A 253 -7.11 7.81 -4.73
N ILE A 254 -7.00 7.61 -3.42
CA ILE A 254 -5.68 7.55 -2.77
C ILE A 254 -4.94 6.26 -3.15
N ASP A 255 -5.64 5.12 -3.15
CA ASP A 255 -5.09 3.81 -3.47
C ASP A 255 -4.61 3.78 -4.93
N ALA A 256 -5.46 4.20 -5.88
CA ALA A 256 -5.11 4.21 -7.29
C ALA A 256 -3.88 5.07 -7.62
N LEU A 257 -3.67 6.18 -6.88
CA LEU A 257 -2.50 7.03 -7.11
C LEU A 257 -1.22 6.35 -6.63
N GLY A 258 -1.25 5.73 -5.45
CA GLY A 258 -0.13 4.93 -4.94
C GLY A 258 0.14 3.74 -5.85
N ASP A 259 -0.90 3.03 -6.26
CA ASP A 259 -0.77 1.86 -7.10
C ASP A 259 -0.09 2.14 -8.44
N VAL A 260 -0.49 3.21 -9.13
CA VAL A 260 0.14 3.59 -10.40
C VAL A 260 1.58 4.09 -10.22
N GLY A 261 1.88 4.81 -9.13
CA GLY A 261 3.23 5.31 -8.88
C GLY A 261 4.19 4.24 -8.35
N SER A 262 3.69 3.28 -7.57
CA SER A 262 4.39 2.06 -7.16
C SER A 262 4.64 1.13 -8.35
N ALA A 263 3.70 1.02 -9.29
CA ALA A 263 3.90 0.29 -10.54
C ALA A 263 5.01 0.92 -11.41
N PHE A 264 4.97 2.25 -11.59
CA PHE A 264 6.02 2.99 -12.29
C PHE A 264 7.38 2.85 -11.59
N GLY A 265 7.37 2.90 -10.26
CA GLY A 265 8.52 2.71 -9.39
C GLY A 265 9.15 1.33 -9.55
N SER A 266 8.35 0.28 -9.41
CA SER A 266 8.77 -1.12 -9.56
C SER A 266 9.39 -1.36 -10.94
N MET A 267 8.83 -0.76 -12.00
CA MET A 267 9.43 -0.84 -13.33
C MET A 267 10.81 -0.14 -13.39
N ALA A 268 10.99 0.95 -12.66
CA ALA A 268 12.28 1.63 -12.54
C ALA A 268 13.28 0.81 -11.71
N THR A 269 12.86 0.22 -10.58
CA THR A 269 13.73 -0.63 -9.75
C THR A 269 14.21 -1.86 -10.51
N THR A 270 13.29 -2.58 -11.15
CA THR A 270 13.61 -3.73 -12.01
C THR A 270 14.59 -3.34 -13.12
N ARG A 271 14.38 -2.21 -13.80
CA ARG A 271 15.27 -1.76 -14.90
C ARG A 271 16.66 -1.36 -14.43
N LEU A 272 16.79 -0.75 -13.26
CA LEU A 272 18.07 -0.43 -12.62
C LEU A 272 18.82 -1.72 -12.26
N THR A 273 18.13 -2.66 -11.61
CA THR A 273 18.70 -3.95 -11.19
C THR A 273 19.16 -4.79 -12.38
N LEU A 274 18.44 -4.75 -13.50
CA LEU A 274 18.83 -5.42 -14.74
C LEU A 274 19.94 -4.70 -15.53
N GLY A 275 20.35 -3.50 -15.11
CA GLY A 275 21.32 -2.67 -15.82
C GLY A 275 20.83 -2.15 -17.17
N THR A 276 19.50 -2.07 -17.37
CA THR A 276 18.91 -1.58 -18.62
C THR A 276 18.77 -0.05 -18.67
N ILE A 277 18.83 0.60 -17.51
CA ILE A 277 18.92 2.05 -17.33
C ILE A 277 19.99 2.34 -16.27
N GLU A 278 20.63 3.50 -16.39
CA GLU A 278 21.56 3.99 -15.38
C GLU A 278 20.83 4.80 -14.30
N PRO A 279 21.37 4.91 -13.07
CA PRO A 279 20.77 5.71 -12.00
C PRO A 279 20.96 7.22 -12.28
N SER A 280 20.22 7.75 -13.25
CA SER A 280 20.27 9.16 -13.65
C SER A 280 18.88 9.69 -13.97
N LEU A 281 18.60 10.95 -13.60
CA LEU A 281 17.34 11.61 -13.92
C LEU A 281 17.09 11.70 -15.44
N SER A 282 18.15 11.76 -16.25
CA SER A 282 18.03 11.77 -17.72
C SER A 282 17.41 10.50 -18.29
N GLU A 283 17.58 9.37 -17.59
CA GLU A 283 17.12 8.05 -18.03
C GLU A 283 15.61 7.85 -17.83
N LEU A 284 14.92 8.78 -17.13
CA LEU A 284 13.46 8.80 -17.00
C LEU A 284 12.77 8.77 -18.38
N THR A 285 13.37 9.42 -19.37
CA THR A 285 12.86 9.45 -20.75
C THR A 285 12.76 8.08 -21.41
N ARG A 286 13.48 7.07 -20.90
CA ARG A 286 13.40 5.68 -21.38
C ARG A 286 12.16 4.94 -20.90
N LEU A 287 11.47 5.46 -19.88
CA LEU A 287 10.20 4.94 -19.37
C LEU A 287 9.00 5.74 -19.89
N LYS A 288 9.19 6.66 -20.84
CA LYS A 288 8.14 7.60 -21.25
C LYS A 288 6.91 6.93 -21.87
N LEU A 289 7.09 5.81 -22.57
CA LEU A 289 5.97 5.11 -23.23
C LEU A 289 5.12 4.38 -22.19
N GLU A 290 5.78 3.75 -21.23
CA GLU A 290 5.17 3.02 -20.13
C GLU A 290 4.50 4.00 -19.16
N GLY A 291 5.19 5.10 -18.82
CA GLY A 291 4.62 6.20 -18.04
C GLY A 291 3.41 6.84 -18.72
N LEU A 292 3.42 7.03 -20.05
CA LEU A 292 2.26 7.53 -20.78
C LEU A 292 1.09 6.53 -20.75
N ALA A 293 1.36 5.23 -20.90
CA ALA A 293 0.34 4.19 -20.81
C ALA A 293 -0.32 4.17 -19.42
N MET A 294 0.50 4.16 -18.36
CA MET A 294 0.05 4.23 -16.97
C MET A 294 -0.76 5.50 -16.69
N TYR A 295 -0.29 6.65 -17.17
CA TYR A 295 -0.99 7.91 -17.00
C TYR A 295 -2.37 7.92 -17.66
N LEU A 296 -2.48 7.40 -18.88
CA LEU A 296 -3.75 7.35 -19.60
C LEU A 296 -4.73 6.35 -18.96
N ALA A 297 -4.25 5.22 -18.46
CA ALA A 297 -5.06 4.27 -17.70
C ALA A 297 -5.58 4.88 -16.40
N PHE A 298 -4.71 5.57 -15.66
CA PHE A 298 -5.05 6.28 -14.43
C PHE A 298 -6.08 7.40 -14.66
N LEU A 299 -5.92 8.17 -15.73
CA LEU A 299 -6.89 9.18 -16.16
C LEU A 299 -8.25 8.56 -16.51
N LEU A 300 -8.25 7.42 -17.20
CA LEU A 300 -9.49 6.72 -17.55
C LEU A 300 -10.21 6.21 -16.30
N LEU A 301 -9.50 5.64 -15.32
CA LEU A 301 -10.09 5.26 -14.04
C LEU A 301 -10.71 6.47 -13.33
N HIS A 302 -10.00 7.60 -13.26
CA HIS A 302 -10.50 8.81 -12.59
C HIS A 302 -11.72 9.43 -13.29
N LEU A 303 -11.81 9.30 -14.61
CA LEU A 303 -13.02 9.64 -15.35
C LEU A 303 -14.20 8.76 -14.92
N ILE A 304 -13.99 7.45 -14.79
CA ILE A 304 -15.00 6.51 -14.30
C ILE A 304 -15.43 6.87 -12.87
N LEU A 305 -14.48 7.16 -11.97
CA LEU A 305 -14.78 7.58 -10.59
C LEU A 305 -15.58 8.88 -10.53
N GLY A 306 -15.27 9.85 -11.38
CA GLY A 306 -16.05 11.08 -11.52
C GLY A 306 -17.49 10.80 -11.96
N LEU A 307 -17.69 9.89 -12.93
CA LEU A 307 -19.02 9.47 -13.39
C LEU A 307 -19.80 8.75 -12.28
N ILE A 308 -19.16 7.83 -11.55
CA ILE A 308 -19.76 7.15 -10.39
C ILE A 308 -20.23 8.19 -9.37
N THR A 309 -19.41 9.20 -9.08
CA THR A 309 -19.76 10.25 -8.12
C THR A 309 -20.99 11.05 -8.55
N ILE A 310 -21.15 11.35 -9.84
CA ILE A 310 -22.38 12.00 -10.33
C ILE A 310 -23.60 11.12 -10.09
N ILE A 311 -23.51 9.82 -10.38
CA ILE A 311 -24.66 8.91 -10.28
C ILE A 311 -25.09 8.76 -8.82
N THR A 312 -24.12 8.68 -7.89
CA THR A 312 -24.38 8.41 -6.48
C THR A 312 -24.73 9.66 -5.66
N THR A 313 -24.40 10.86 -6.14
CA THR A 313 -24.73 12.12 -5.45
C THR A 313 -25.81 12.90 -6.20
N SER A 314 -26.74 13.53 -5.46
CA SER A 314 -27.90 14.22 -6.07
C SER A 314 -27.47 15.25 -7.13
N HIS A 315 -28.06 15.17 -8.32
CA HIS A 315 -27.68 15.77 -9.62
C HIS A 315 -27.33 17.27 -9.65
N ARG A 316 -27.55 18.03 -8.57
CA ARG A 316 -27.36 19.48 -8.54
C ARG A 316 -25.90 19.93 -8.60
N LYS A 317 -24.91 19.05 -8.34
CA LYS A 317 -23.46 19.35 -8.34
C LYS A 317 -22.66 18.77 -9.52
N GLY A 318 -23.32 18.25 -10.55
CA GLY A 318 -22.76 17.31 -11.55
C GLY A 318 -21.37 17.61 -12.14
N VAL A 319 -21.07 18.85 -12.55
CA VAL A 319 -19.76 19.15 -13.17
C VAL A 319 -18.62 19.23 -12.14
N SER A 320 -18.92 19.73 -10.94
CA SER A 320 -17.92 19.89 -9.87
C SER A 320 -17.33 18.58 -9.37
N LEU A 321 -18.15 17.54 -9.48
CA LEU A 321 -17.85 16.20 -9.02
C LEU A 321 -17.02 15.42 -10.04
N LEU A 322 -17.15 15.73 -11.33
CA LEU A 322 -16.27 15.22 -12.39
C LEU A 322 -14.89 15.86 -12.34
N LEU A 323 -14.84 17.18 -12.16
CA LEU A 323 -13.60 17.91 -12.34
C LEU A 323 -12.55 17.56 -11.29
N SER A 324 -12.96 17.28 -10.06
CA SER A 324 -12.01 17.06 -8.97
C SER A 324 -11.19 15.78 -9.12
N PRO A 325 -11.76 14.58 -9.37
CA PRO A 325 -10.98 13.40 -9.71
C PRO A 325 -10.07 13.60 -10.93
N ILE A 326 -10.54 14.32 -11.95
CA ILE A 326 -9.73 14.59 -13.15
C ILE A 326 -8.52 15.47 -12.83
N VAL A 327 -8.71 16.56 -12.07
CA VAL A 327 -7.61 17.42 -11.63
C VAL A 327 -6.66 16.64 -10.72
N ALA A 328 -7.20 15.78 -9.85
CA ALA A 328 -6.41 14.90 -9.01
C ALA A 328 -5.51 13.99 -9.85
N ALA A 329 -6.07 13.40 -10.91
CA ALA A 329 -5.34 12.54 -11.82
C ALA A 329 -4.25 13.29 -12.60
N LEU A 330 -4.60 14.45 -13.15
CA LEU A 330 -3.70 15.26 -13.98
C LEU A 330 -2.48 15.75 -13.21
N ALA A 331 -2.64 16.07 -11.92
CA ALA A 331 -1.56 16.56 -11.08
C ALA A 331 -0.82 15.42 -10.34
N GLY A 332 -1.56 14.41 -9.87
CA GLY A 332 -1.05 13.38 -8.96
C GLY A 332 0.01 12.49 -9.60
N PHE A 333 -0.31 11.85 -10.73
CA PHE A 333 0.63 10.88 -11.31
C PHE A 333 1.96 11.48 -11.74
N PRO A 334 2.04 12.64 -12.42
CA PRO A 334 3.34 13.23 -12.76
C PRO A 334 4.22 13.51 -11.54
N VAL A 335 3.61 13.95 -10.43
CA VAL A 335 4.32 14.18 -9.17
C VAL A 335 4.82 12.85 -8.59
N MET A 336 3.95 11.83 -8.51
CA MET A 336 4.32 10.53 -7.97
C MET A 336 5.34 9.78 -8.82
N ALA A 337 5.26 9.87 -10.15
CA ALA A 337 6.25 9.28 -11.04
C ALA A 337 7.65 9.86 -10.82
N ILE A 338 7.76 11.19 -10.61
CA ILE A 338 9.03 11.84 -10.28
C ILE A 338 9.55 11.38 -8.91
N ILE A 339 8.66 11.35 -7.90
CA ILE A 339 9.03 10.93 -6.54
C ILE A 339 9.50 9.47 -6.53
N SER A 340 8.70 8.57 -7.10
CA SER A 340 8.96 7.13 -7.17
C SER A 340 10.28 6.83 -7.90
N TYR A 341 10.51 7.47 -9.06
CA TYR A 341 11.77 7.34 -9.79
C TYR A 341 12.97 7.91 -9.02
N SER A 342 12.77 9.03 -8.30
CA SER A 342 13.83 9.64 -7.49
C SER A 342 14.20 8.74 -6.31
N ILE A 343 13.22 8.14 -5.62
CA ILE A 343 13.47 7.17 -4.55
C ILE A 343 14.27 6.00 -5.12
N ALA A 344 13.84 5.43 -6.26
CA ALA A 344 14.54 4.31 -6.91
C ALA A 344 16.01 4.63 -7.23
N ILE A 345 16.29 5.81 -7.80
CA ILE A 345 17.66 6.24 -8.11
C ILE A 345 18.47 6.45 -6.83
N LEU A 346 17.91 7.15 -5.84
CA LEU A 346 18.63 7.54 -4.64
C LEU A 346 19.01 6.30 -3.84
N THR A 347 18.10 5.35 -3.64
CA THR A 347 18.38 4.12 -2.91
C THR A 347 19.42 3.28 -3.64
N PHE A 348 19.25 3.10 -4.96
CA PHE A 348 20.20 2.36 -5.79
C PHE A 348 21.61 2.95 -5.75
N LYS A 349 21.75 4.29 -5.82
CA LYS A 349 23.06 4.98 -5.72
C LYS A 349 23.76 4.79 -4.39
N HIS A 350 22.99 4.63 -3.31
CA HIS A 350 23.55 4.40 -1.97
C HIS A 350 23.80 2.91 -1.69
N GLY A 351 23.60 2.04 -2.69
CA GLY A 351 23.76 0.59 -2.55
C GLY A 351 22.66 -0.06 -1.71
N LEU A 352 21.55 0.63 -1.49
CA LEU A 352 20.36 0.09 -0.84
C LEU A 352 19.49 -0.62 -1.89
N ASP A 353 18.72 -1.62 -1.49
CA ASP A 353 17.77 -2.28 -2.39
C ASP A 353 16.54 -1.38 -2.61
N PRO A 354 16.32 -0.84 -3.82
CA PRO A 354 15.18 0.05 -4.08
C PRO A 354 13.81 -0.58 -3.80
N ASP A 355 13.68 -1.90 -3.92
CA ASP A 355 12.42 -2.61 -3.66
C ASP A 355 12.01 -2.53 -2.18
N ASN A 356 12.97 -2.27 -1.27
CA ASN A 356 12.69 -2.05 0.15
C ASN A 356 12.04 -0.68 0.42
N PHE A 357 12.16 0.29 -0.49
CA PHE A 357 11.81 1.69 -0.22
C PHE A 357 10.75 2.25 -1.15
N VAL A 358 10.78 1.90 -2.44
CA VAL A 358 9.91 2.52 -3.44
C VAL A 358 8.44 2.34 -3.08
N ASN A 359 7.92 1.11 -3.04
CA ASN A 359 6.49 0.88 -2.77
C ASN A 359 6.05 1.37 -1.37
N PRO A 360 6.81 1.12 -0.27
CA PRO A 360 6.43 1.63 1.06
C PRO A 360 6.30 3.15 1.15
N LEU A 361 7.28 3.87 0.59
CA LEU A 361 7.29 5.33 0.66
C LEU A 361 6.33 5.93 -0.36
N GLU A 362 6.25 5.35 -1.55
CA GLU A 362 5.41 5.85 -2.63
C GLU A 362 3.94 5.83 -2.21
N SER A 363 3.42 4.70 -1.71
CA SER A 363 2.01 4.60 -1.28
C SER A 363 1.70 5.58 -0.14
N SER A 364 2.59 5.71 0.84
CA SER A 364 2.41 6.63 1.96
C SER A 364 2.44 8.12 1.54
N ILE A 365 3.28 8.47 0.57
CA ILE A 365 3.34 9.82 0.00
C ILE A 365 2.12 10.08 -0.89
N ALA A 366 1.67 9.06 -1.64
CA ALA A 366 0.52 9.13 -2.52
C ALA A 366 -0.74 9.55 -1.74
N ASP A 367 -0.96 9.03 -0.53
CA ASP A 367 -2.12 9.42 0.29
C ASP A 367 -2.16 10.94 0.56
N VAL A 368 -0.99 11.54 0.87
CA VAL A 368 -0.87 12.99 1.08
C VAL A 368 -1.13 13.72 -0.24
N VAL A 369 -0.47 13.30 -1.32
CA VAL A 369 -0.55 13.96 -2.63
C VAL A 369 -1.97 13.87 -3.20
N ALA A 370 -2.59 12.70 -3.18
CA ALA A 370 -3.95 12.46 -3.64
C ALA A 370 -4.95 13.33 -2.86
N THR A 371 -4.81 13.41 -1.53
CA THR A 371 -5.66 14.28 -0.71
C THR A 371 -5.55 15.74 -1.13
N LEU A 372 -4.33 16.24 -1.32
CA LEU A 372 -4.07 17.62 -1.73
C LEU A 372 -4.57 17.90 -3.15
N CYS A 373 -4.33 16.98 -4.10
CA CYS A 373 -4.74 17.12 -5.48
C CYS A 373 -6.28 17.04 -5.64
N MET A 374 -6.96 16.21 -4.85
CA MET A 374 -8.42 16.19 -4.76
C MET A 374 -8.95 17.53 -4.20
N VAL A 375 -8.35 18.05 -3.12
CA VAL A 375 -8.78 19.35 -2.55
C VAL A 375 -8.53 20.50 -3.54
N LEU A 376 -7.45 20.45 -4.31
CA LEU A 376 -7.20 21.38 -5.40
C LEU A 376 -8.29 21.27 -6.47
N GLY A 377 -8.67 20.05 -6.86
CA GLY A 377 -9.76 19.81 -7.80
C GLY A 377 -11.10 20.40 -7.33
N LEU A 378 -11.42 20.25 -6.05
CA LEU A 378 -12.57 20.89 -5.41
C LEU A 378 -12.50 22.43 -5.48
N PHE A 379 -11.32 23.00 -5.27
CA PHE A 379 -11.12 24.44 -5.33
C PHE A 379 -11.28 24.98 -6.75
N VAL A 380 -10.61 24.36 -7.73
CA VAL A 380 -10.73 24.71 -9.16
C VAL A 380 -12.18 24.61 -9.61
N SER A 381 -12.88 23.56 -9.19
CA SER A 381 -14.28 23.42 -9.52
C SER A 381 -15.16 24.56 -8.99
N ARG A 382 -14.92 25.06 -7.78
CA ARG A 382 -15.69 26.19 -7.23
C ARG A 382 -15.44 27.48 -8.01
N LEU A 383 -14.23 27.67 -8.55
CA LEU A 383 -13.91 28.83 -9.38
C LEU A 383 -14.63 28.78 -10.73
N LEU A 384 -14.70 27.60 -11.35
CA LEU A 384 -15.36 27.43 -12.65
C LEU A 384 -16.89 27.38 -12.54
N TYR A 385 -17.41 26.90 -11.40
CA TYR A 385 -18.85 26.79 -11.12
C TYR A 385 -19.17 27.29 -9.71
N PRO A 386 -19.17 28.62 -9.49
CA PRO A 386 -19.62 29.20 -8.23
C PRO A 386 -21.11 28.90 -8.06
N MET A 387 -21.44 28.04 -7.08
CA MET A 387 -22.83 27.81 -6.66
C MET A 387 -23.35 28.93 -5.78
#